data_AF-A0AA43RY70-F1
#
_entry.id   AF-A0AA43RY70-F1
#
_cell.length_a   1.000
_cell.length_b   1.000
_cell.length_c   1.000
_cell.angle_alpha   90.00
_cell.angle_beta   90.00
_cell.angle_gamma   90.00
#
_symmetry.space_group_name_H-M   'P 1'
#
loop_
_entity.id
_entity.type
_entity.pdbx_description
1 polymer ?
#
loop_
_entity_poly.entity_id
_entity_poly.type
_entity_poly.pdbx_seq_one_letter_code
_entity_poly.pdbx_strand_id
1 'polypeptide(L)'
;MFLFVAPELKINTNMLKKVLLSELVLTVFVLAGWALTMLNFGPHMGKDLQYPYLDMVRSSSHDDILGNLDPILIGIWSASMFIHSSFMIYVASKCALYLTRQKGKKLMVPFLTLCSVLIAFLYSISISRYYYDFSSYNAVGVWLVVECIPVYYSVTAFFKSKINKPAG
;
A
#
# COMPACT_ATOMS: atom_id res chain seq x y z
N MET A 1 -2.75 -7.83 -4.35
CA MET A 1 -1.42 -7.64 -4.96
C MET A 1 -0.54 -8.89 -4.88
N PHE A 2 -0.33 -9.49 -3.70
CA PHE A 2 0.51 -10.70 -3.52
C PHE A 2 0.14 -11.88 -4.46
N LEU A 3 -1.15 -12.06 -4.74
CA LEU A 3 -1.67 -13.12 -5.64
C LEU A 3 -1.12 -13.07 -7.08
N PHE A 4 -0.77 -11.88 -7.57
CA PHE A 4 -0.24 -11.71 -8.95
C PHE A 4 1.27 -11.93 -9.04
N VAL A 5 1.99 -11.82 -7.91
CA VAL A 5 3.44 -12.04 -7.81
C VAL A 5 3.75 -13.43 -7.28
N ALA A 6 2.78 -14.07 -6.63
CA ALA A 6 2.79 -15.46 -6.20
C ALA A 6 3.35 -16.47 -7.23
N PRO A 7 3.04 -16.42 -8.54
CA PRO A 7 3.61 -17.38 -9.50
C PRO A 7 5.11 -17.19 -9.77
N GLU A 8 5.68 -16.01 -9.50
CA GLU A 8 7.12 -15.74 -9.66
C GLU A 8 7.92 -16.02 -8.38
N LEU A 9 7.25 -16.04 -7.23
CA LEU A 9 7.84 -16.42 -5.95
C LEU A 9 7.71 -17.93 -5.77
N LYS A 10 8.81 -18.63 -5.45
CA LYS A 10 8.73 -20.03 -5.01
C LYS A 10 8.06 -20.08 -3.64
N ILE A 11 6.73 -20.08 -3.62
CA ILE A 11 5.92 -20.10 -2.40
C ILE A 11 6.17 -21.42 -1.68
N ASN A 12 6.93 -21.33 -0.58
CA ASN A 12 7.11 -22.40 0.39
C ASN A 12 6.32 -22.05 1.66
N THR A 13 5.81 -23.05 2.38
CA THR A 13 5.15 -22.88 3.68
C THR A 13 6.03 -22.13 4.68
N ASN A 14 7.34 -22.35 4.64
CA ASN A 14 8.31 -21.61 5.46
C ASN A 14 8.43 -20.13 5.06
N MET A 15 8.28 -19.80 3.77
CA MET A 15 8.28 -18.42 3.30
C MET A 15 7.01 -17.70 3.77
N LEU A 16 5.85 -18.35 3.65
CA LEU A 16 4.57 -17.79 4.11
C LEU A 16 4.60 -17.49 5.62
N LYS A 17 5.14 -18.41 6.44
CA LYS A 17 5.31 -18.18 7.88
C LYS A 17 6.18 -16.96 8.18
N LYS A 18 7.28 -16.77 7.44
CA LYS A 18 8.17 -15.60 7.59
C LYS A 18 7.50 -14.30 7.18
N VAL A 19 6.76 -14.31 6.06
CA VAL A 19 5.99 -13.15 5.61
C VAL A 19 4.93 -12.78 6.65
N LEU A 20 4.18 -13.76 7.16
CA LEU A 20 3.15 -13.53 8.17
C LEU A 20 3.75 -13.00 9.48
N LEU A 21 4.91 -13.53 9.91
CA LEU A 21 5.63 -12.99 11.06
C LEU A 21 6.08 -11.55 10.83
N SER A 22 6.62 -11.24 9.65
CA SER A 22 7.02 -9.88 9.29
C SER A 22 5.84 -8.91 9.30
N GLU A 23 4.69 -9.32 8.75
CA GLU A 23 3.45 -8.54 8.76
C GLU A 23 2.95 -8.30 10.19
N LEU A 24 3.00 -9.33 11.06
CA LEU A 24 2.59 -9.19 12.46
C LEU A 24 3.49 -8.23 13.21
N VAL A 25 4.81 -8.36 13.05
CA VAL A 25 5.79 -7.45 13.65
C VAL A 25 5.56 -6.02 13.16
N LEU A 26 5.40 -5.84 11.84
CA LEU A 26 5.10 -4.53 11.25
C LEU A 26 3.81 -3.93 11.82
N THR A 27 2.75 -4.72 11.93
CA THR A 27 1.47 -4.30 12.51
C THR A 27 1.65 -3.80 13.94
N VAL A 28 2.42 -4.53 14.76
CA VAL A 28 2.73 -4.10 16.14
C VAL A 28 3.49 -2.78 16.17
N PHE A 29 4.48 -2.59 15.30
CA PHE A 29 5.22 -1.32 15.19
C PHE A 29 4.31 -0.15 14.79
N VAL A 30 3.41 -0.36 13.83
CA VAL A 30 2.45 0.65 13.37
C VAL A 30 1.48 1.01 14.50
N LEU A 31 0.95 0.02 15.24
CA LEU A 31 0.06 0.28 16.37
C LEU A 31 0.77 1.01 17.51
N ALA A 32 2.00 0.63 17.83
CA ALA A 32 2.81 1.32 18.84
C ALA A 32 3.06 2.77 18.44
N GLY A 33 3.38 3.00 17.16
CA GLY A 33 3.54 4.33 16.59
C GLY A 33 2.29 5.21 16.72
N TRP A 34 1.12 4.67 16.36
CA TRP A 34 -0.16 5.35 16.54
C TRP A 34 -0.50 5.60 18.02
N ALA A 35 -0.15 4.68 18.91
CA ALA A 35 -0.35 4.89 20.34
C ALA A 35 0.51 6.07 20.85
N LEU A 36 1.78 6.16 20.42
CA LEU A 36 2.67 7.26 20.78
C LEU A 36 2.19 8.62 20.25
N THR A 37 1.69 8.68 19.01
CA THR A 37 1.14 9.93 18.46
C THR A 37 -0.10 10.38 19.21
N MET A 38 -0.99 9.46 19.56
CA MET A 38 -2.20 9.75 20.35
C MET A 38 -1.86 10.16 21.79
N LEU A 39 -0.80 9.63 22.39
CA LEU A 39 -0.34 10.05 23.72
C LEU A 39 0.29 11.45 23.70
N ASN A 40 0.99 11.82 22.62
CA ASN A 40 1.65 13.14 22.50
C ASN A 40 0.66 14.26 22.16
N PHE A 41 -0.24 14.04 21.21
CA PHE A 41 -1.14 15.08 20.70
C PHE A 41 -2.58 14.98 21.20
N GLY A 42 -2.94 13.87 21.85
CA GLY A 42 -4.31 13.56 22.21
C GLY A 42 -5.16 13.12 21.00
N PRO A 43 -6.30 12.43 21.25
CA PRO A 43 -7.15 11.88 20.18
C PRO A 43 -7.83 12.94 19.31
N HIS A 44 -8.00 14.16 19.82
CA HIS A 44 -8.66 15.24 19.08
C HIS A 44 -7.77 15.93 18.05
N MET A 45 -6.47 16.09 18.32
CA MET A 45 -5.51 16.66 17.36
C MET A 45 -4.96 15.58 16.42
N GLY A 46 -4.92 14.32 16.88
CA GLY A 46 -4.53 13.15 16.09
C GLY A 46 -5.18 13.05 14.71
N LYS A 47 -6.45 13.47 14.60
CA LYS A 47 -7.24 13.38 13.35
C LYS A 47 -6.87 14.43 12.30
N ASP A 48 -6.30 15.55 12.73
CA ASP A 48 -5.96 16.68 11.86
C ASP A 48 -4.49 16.65 11.42
N LEU A 49 -3.70 15.70 11.96
CA LEU A 49 -2.30 15.47 11.63
C LEU A 49 -2.15 14.74 10.28
N GLN A 50 -1.65 15.47 9.27
CA GLN A 50 -1.39 14.91 7.95
C GLN A 50 -0.20 13.94 7.95
N TYR A 51 0.82 14.18 8.79
CA TYR A 51 1.99 13.32 8.93
C TYR A 51 2.29 12.99 10.40
N PRO A 52 1.47 12.16 11.06
CA PRO A 52 1.49 11.97 12.51
C PRO A 52 2.87 11.63 13.08
N TYR A 53 3.61 10.74 12.42
CA TYR A 53 4.95 10.34 12.82
C TYR A 53 5.99 11.44 12.67
N LEU A 54 5.89 12.17 11.56
CA LEU A 54 6.84 13.22 11.23
C LEU A 54 6.63 14.42 12.16
N ASP A 55 5.38 14.79 12.40
CA ASP A 55 5.00 15.85 13.31
C ASP A 55 5.31 15.48 14.77
N MET A 56 5.18 14.20 15.16
CA MET A 56 5.63 13.70 16.46
C MET A 56 7.14 13.86 16.64
N VAL A 57 7.95 13.45 15.65
CA VAL A 57 9.40 13.63 15.72
C VAL A 57 9.73 15.12 15.86
N ARG A 58 9.16 15.98 15.01
CA ARG A 58 9.33 17.44 15.09
C ARG A 58 8.95 18.03 16.45
N SER A 59 7.86 17.55 17.06
CA SER A 59 7.43 18.04 18.39
C SER A 59 8.39 17.65 19.52
N SER A 60 9.08 16.51 19.37
CA SER A 60 10.09 16.03 20.32
C SER A 60 11.49 16.60 20.08
N SER A 61 11.71 17.28 18.95
CA SER A 61 13.01 17.81 18.51
C SER A 61 13.48 19.08 19.22
N HIS A 62 13.07 19.30 20.47
CA HIS A 62 13.62 20.41 21.28
C HIS A 62 15.14 20.29 21.52
N ASP A 63 15.72 19.10 21.30
CA ASP A 63 17.16 18.84 21.28
C ASP A 63 17.69 18.66 19.84
N ASP A 64 18.83 19.30 19.52
CA ASP A 64 19.48 19.42 18.20
C ASP A 64 19.63 18.12 17.38
N ILE A 65 19.55 16.95 18.02
CA ILE A 65 19.77 15.65 17.36
C ILE A 65 18.53 15.22 16.56
N LEU A 66 17.33 15.36 17.12
CA LEU A 66 16.08 14.91 16.50
C LEU A 66 15.63 15.86 15.38
N GLY A 67 15.92 17.16 15.49
CA GLY A 67 15.59 18.15 14.45
C GLY A 67 16.32 17.93 13.12
N ASN A 68 17.49 17.30 13.16
CA ASN A 68 18.28 16.95 11.97
C ASN A 68 17.85 15.62 11.31
N LEU A 69 16.89 14.89 11.88
CA LEU A 69 16.40 13.63 11.31
C LEU A 69 15.32 13.82 10.24
N ASP A 70 14.74 15.02 10.12
CA ASP A 70 13.71 15.36 9.14
C ASP A 70 14.07 14.92 7.70
N PRO A 71 15.27 15.26 7.16
CA PRO A 71 15.65 14.83 5.80
C PRO A 71 15.80 13.31 5.67
N ILE A 72 16.26 12.63 6.73
CA ILE A 72 16.41 11.17 6.74
C ILE A 72 15.04 10.50 6.71
N LEU A 73 14.09 10.97 7.54
CA LEU A 73 12.73 10.45 7.59
C LEU A 73 12.00 10.66 6.26
N ILE A 74 12.11 11.86 5.68
CA ILE A 74 11.55 12.17 4.36
C ILE A 74 12.20 11.29 3.28
N GLY A 75 13.51 11.07 3.35
CA GLY A 75 14.25 10.19 2.43
C GLY A 75 13.78 8.73 2.50
N ILE A 76 13.66 8.17 3.70
CA ILE A 76 13.16 6.80 3.92
C ILE A 76 11.71 6.67 3.43
N TRP A 77 10.87 7.65 3.77
CA TRP A 77 9.45 7.64 3.39
C TRP A 77 9.25 7.76 1.87
N SER A 78 9.98 8.67 1.23
CA SER A 78 9.93 8.85 -0.23
C SER A 78 10.48 7.64 -0.98
N ALA A 79 11.58 7.04 -0.51
CA ALA A 79 12.11 5.80 -1.07
C ALA A 79 11.10 4.65 -0.96
N SER A 80 10.44 4.51 0.19
CA SER A 80 9.37 3.52 0.40
C SER A 80 8.20 3.73 -0.56
N MET A 81 7.71 4.97 -0.70
CA MET A 81 6.62 5.32 -1.64
C MET A 81 7.00 5.05 -3.10
N PHE A 82 8.27 5.31 -3.46
CA PHE A 82 8.79 5.04 -4.80
C PHE A 82 8.85 3.54 -5.11
N ILE A 83 9.36 2.73 -4.18
CA ILE A 83 9.39 1.26 -4.30
C ILE A 83 7.97 0.70 -4.43
N HIS A 84 7.05 1.18 -3.59
CA HIS A 84 5.65 0.78 -3.61
C HIS A 84 4.99 1.11 -4.96
N SER A 85 5.17 2.32 -5.46
CA SER A 85 4.62 2.76 -6.75
C SER A 85 5.18 1.96 -7.92
N SER A 86 6.49 1.71 -7.92
CA SER A 86 7.15 0.88 -8.93
C SER A 86 6.61 -0.55 -8.94
N PHE A 87 6.36 -1.12 -7.75
CA PHE A 87 5.77 -2.44 -7.63
C PHE A 87 4.32 -2.47 -8.15
N MET A 88 3.50 -1.45 -7.84
CA MET A 88 2.15 -1.35 -8.39
C MET A 88 2.14 -1.26 -9.92
N ILE A 89 3.02 -0.43 -10.51
CA ILE A 89 3.16 -0.32 -11.97
C ILE A 89 3.56 -1.68 -12.59
N TYR A 90 4.49 -2.40 -11.95
CA TYR A 90 4.88 -3.73 -12.40
C TYR A 90 3.69 -4.70 -12.40
N VAL A 91 2.94 -4.79 -11.31
CA VAL A 91 1.76 -5.67 -11.21
C VAL A 91 0.70 -5.26 -12.23
N ALA A 92 0.42 -3.98 -12.38
CA ALA A 92 -0.52 -3.47 -13.37
C ALA A 92 -0.10 -3.82 -14.80
N SER A 93 1.20 -3.74 -15.12
CA SER A 93 1.72 -4.14 -16.43
C SER A 93 1.50 -5.63 -16.74
N LYS A 94 1.61 -6.49 -15.73
CA LYS A 94 1.34 -7.94 -15.87
C LYS A 94 -0.14 -8.22 -16.11
N CYS A 95 -1.01 -7.56 -15.34
CA CYS A 95 -2.46 -7.66 -15.53
C CYS A 95 -2.86 -7.18 -16.94
N ALA A 96 -2.33 -6.04 -17.38
CA ALA A 96 -2.57 -5.50 -18.72
C ALA A 96 -2.07 -6.47 -19.81
N LEU A 97 -0.87 -7.04 -19.65
CA LEU A 97 -0.34 -8.00 -20.62
C LEU A 97 -1.13 -9.30 -20.69
N TYR A 98 -1.69 -9.77 -19.57
CA TYR A 98 -2.58 -10.91 -19.56
C TYR A 98 -3.85 -10.62 -20.36
N LEU A 99 -4.42 -9.43 -20.19
CA LEU A 99 -5.62 -8.99 -20.92
C LEU A 99 -5.36 -8.77 -22.41
N THR A 100 -4.19 -8.23 -22.79
CA THR A 100 -3.83 -7.97 -24.20
C THR A 100 -3.23 -9.18 -24.92
N ARG A 101 -3.24 -10.37 -24.32
CA ARG A 101 -2.63 -11.61 -24.85
C ARG A 101 -1.15 -11.41 -25.21
N GLN A 102 -0.40 -10.77 -24.32
CA GLN A 102 1.03 -10.45 -24.42
C GLN A 102 1.45 -9.51 -25.56
N LYS A 103 0.51 -8.82 -26.21
CA LYS A 103 0.85 -7.80 -27.19
C LYS A 103 1.52 -6.60 -26.51
N GLY A 104 2.67 -6.17 -27.06
CA GLY A 104 3.34 -4.94 -26.60
C GLY A 104 4.13 -5.06 -25.29
N LYS A 105 4.62 -6.26 -24.92
CA LYS A 105 5.37 -6.51 -23.67
C LYS A 105 6.46 -5.49 -23.33
N LYS A 106 7.23 -5.05 -24.32
CA LYS A 106 8.36 -4.11 -24.11
C LYS A 106 7.89 -2.67 -23.85
N LEU A 107 6.71 -2.28 -24.36
CA LEU A 107 6.20 -0.92 -24.26
C LEU A 107 5.19 -0.74 -23.11
N MET A 108 4.66 -1.83 -22.55
CA MET A 108 3.63 -1.75 -21.51
C MET A 108 4.11 -1.04 -20.24
N VAL A 109 5.32 -1.37 -19.76
CA VAL A 109 5.90 -0.75 -18.55
C VAL A 109 6.16 0.75 -18.75
N PRO A 110 6.93 1.21 -19.76
CA PRO A 110 7.17 2.63 -19.93
C PRO A 110 5.89 3.42 -20.21
N PHE A 111 4.92 2.84 -20.90
CA PHE A 111 3.61 3.47 -21.12
C PHE A 111 2.84 3.68 -19.82
N LEU A 112 2.72 2.65 -18.98
CA LEU A 112 2.05 2.76 -17.68
C LEU A 112 2.78 3.74 -16.75
N THR A 113 4.12 3.71 -16.73
CA THR A 113 4.91 4.67 -15.96
C THR A 113 4.62 6.10 -16.41
N LEU A 114 4.59 6.36 -17.73
CA LEU A 114 4.28 7.67 -18.27
C LEU A 114 2.87 8.13 -17.85
N CYS A 115 1.86 7.26 -17.98
CA CYS A 115 0.50 7.56 -17.54
C CYS A 115 0.46 7.89 -16.03
N SER A 116 1.14 7.08 -15.21
CA SER A 116 1.18 7.30 -13.76
C SER A 116 1.84 8.64 -13.39
N VAL A 117 2.95 9.00 -14.05
CA VAL A 117 3.64 10.27 -13.81
C VAL A 117 2.79 11.45 -14.26
N LEU A 118 2.10 11.34 -15.40
CA LEU A 118 1.20 12.39 -15.88
C LEU A 118 0.03 12.62 -14.92
N ILE A 119 -0.60 11.55 -14.42
CA ILE A 119 -1.68 11.64 -13.44
C ILE A 119 -1.17 12.28 -12.14
N ALA A 120 0.00 11.84 -11.64
CA ALA A 120 0.62 12.41 -10.45
C ALA A 120 0.93 13.91 -10.63
N PHE A 121 1.43 14.30 -11.80
CA PHE A 121 1.71 15.70 -12.13
C PHE A 121 0.43 16.55 -12.17
N LEU A 122 -0.64 16.06 -12.80
CA LEU A 122 -1.93 16.75 -12.85
C LEU A 122 -2.51 16.99 -11.44
N TYR A 123 -2.44 15.98 -10.57
CA TYR A 123 -2.87 16.13 -9.18
C TYR A 123 -1.94 17.03 -8.35
N SER A 124 -0.64 17.05 -8.65
CA SER A 124 0.33 17.95 -7.99
C SER A 124 0.02 19.43 -8.24
N ILE A 125 -0.60 19.78 -9.37
CA ILE A 125 -1.01 21.16 -9.66
C ILE A 125 -2.19 21.59 -8.78
N SER A 126 -3.06 20.65 -8.39
CA SER A 126 -4.29 20.93 -7.65
C SER A 126 -4.50 19.97 -6.49
N ILE A 127 -3.68 20.16 -5.45
CA ILE A 127 -3.68 19.32 -4.24
C ILE A 127 -5.08 19.26 -3.59
N SER A 128 -5.83 20.36 -3.56
CA SER A 128 -7.20 20.37 -3.02
C SER A 128 -8.16 19.45 -3.78
N ARG A 129 -7.98 19.31 -5.10
CA ARG A 129 -8.79 18.41 -5.93
C ARG A 129 -8.44 16.96 -5.67
N TYR A 130 -7.16 16.65 -5.48
CA TYR A 130 -6.72 15.33 -5.04
C TYR A 130 -7.39 14.93 -3.73
N TYR A 131 -7.38 15.80 -2.72
CA TYR A 131 -8.02 15.50 -1.43
C TYR A 131 -9.52 15.27 -1.53
N TYR A 132 -10.22 16.07 -2.34
CA TYR A 132 -11.65 15.93 -2.57
C TYR A 132 -11.99 14.60 -3.26
N ASP A 133 -11.28 14.28 -4.34
CA ASP A 133 -11.51 13.05 -5.10
C ASP A 133 -11.15 11.79 -4.27
N PHE A 134 -10.03 11.85 -3.55
CA PHE A 134 -9.54 10.74 -2.73
C PHE A 134 -10.44 10.45 -1.52
N SER A 135 -10.97 11.49 -0.87
CA SER A 135 -11.89 11.35 0.27
C SER A 135 -13.34 11.10 -0.14
N SER A 136 -13.63 11.04 -1.44
CA SER A 136 -14.97 10.80 -1.93
C SER A 136 -15.44 9.37 -1.57
N TYR A 137 -16.71 9.25 -1.17
CA TYR A 137 -17.31 7.95 -0.85
C TYR A 137 -17.18 6.93 -1.98
N ASN A 138 -17.24 7.40 -3.23
CA ASN A 138 -17.09 6.55 -4.41
C ASN A 138 -15.68 5.96 -4.51
N ALA A 139 -14.64 6.77 -4.28
CA ALA A 139 -13.26 6.30 -4.28
C ALA A 139 -13.04 5.26 -3.17
N VAL A 140 -13.50 5.53 -1.95
CA VAL A 140 -13.41 4.60 -0.82
C VAL A 140 -14.10 3.27 -1.14
N GLY A 141 -15.30 3.31 -1.74
CA GLY A 141 -16.03 2.10 -2.14
C GLY A 141 -15.27 1.26 -3.16
N VAL A 142 -14.68 1.89 -4.18
CA VAL A 142 -13.85 1.18 -5.18
C VAL A 142 -12.61 0.56 -4.54
N TRP A 143 -11.91 1.30 -3.67
CA TRP A 143 -10.74 0.79 -2.97
C TRP A 143 -11.05 -0.43 -2.11
N LEU A 144 -12.14 -0.40 -1.34
CA LEU A 144 -12.58 -1.54 -0.53
C LEU A 144 -12.86 -2.78 -1.39
N VAL A 145 -13.55 -2.62 -2.53
CA VAL A 145 -13.83 -3.74 -3.43
C VAL A 145 -12.54 -4.35 -3.98
N VAL A 146 -11.58 -3.51 -4.39
CA VAL A 146 -10.29 -3.96 -4.93
C VAL A 146 -9.43 -4.65 -3.87
N GLU A 147 -9.40 -4.13 -2.66
CA GLU A 147 -8.61 -4.69 -1.57
C GLU A 147 -9.18 -6.02 -1.06
N CYS A 148 -10.51 -6.20 -1.13
CA CYS A 148 -11.19 -7.44 -0.76
C CYS A 148 -11.15 -8.55 -1.85
N ILE A 149 -10.56 -8.32 -3.03
CA ILE A 149 -10.43 -9.34 -4.09
C ILE A 149 -9.86 -10.68 -3.57
N PRO A 150 -8.79 -10.72 -2.76
CA PRO A 150 -8.25 -11.96 -2.22
C PRO A 150 -9.22 -12.67 -1.26
N VAL A 151 -10.02 -11.90 -0.51
CA VAL A 151 -11.04 -12.44 0.40
C VAL A 151 -12.15 -13.09 -0.42
N TYR A 152 -12.64 -12.43 -1.47
CA TYR A 152 -13.64 -13.00 -2.38
C TYR A 152 -13.14 -14.31 -3.03
N TYR A 153 -11.88 -14.34 -3.47
CA TYR A 153 -11.28 -15.54 -4.04
C TYR A 153 -11.16 -16.68 -3.00
N SER A 154 -10.78 -16.35 -1.76
CA SER A 154 -10.66 -17.33 -0.67
C SER A 154 -12.02 -17.91 -0.27
N VAL A 155 -13.05 -17.07 -0.21
CA VAL A 155 -14.43 -17.48 0.09
C VAL A 155 -14.96 -18.42 -1.00
N THR A 156 -14.81 -18.07 -2.27
CA THR A 156 -15.25 -18.94 -3.39
C THR A 156 -14.50 -20.27 -3.41
N ALA A 157 -13.20 -20.28 -3.11
CA ALA A 157 -12.41 -21.50 -2.98
C ALA A 157 -12.88 -22.38 -1.81
N PHE A 158 -13.23 -21.78 -0.66
CA PHE A 158 -13.76 -22.50 0.49
C PHE A 158 -15.11 -23.17 0.18
N PHE A 159 -16.02 -22.45 -0.50
CA PHE A 159 -17.29 -23.02 -0.95
C PHE A 159 -17.11 -24.16 -1.95
N LYS A 160 -16.20 -24.02 -2.94
CA LYS A 160 -15.87 -25.11 -3.88
C LYS A 160 -15.27 -26.33 -3.18
N SER A 161 -14.39 -26.13 -2.19
CA SER A 161 -13.78 -27.22 -1.41
C SER A 161 -14.82 -27.99 -0.59
N LYS A 162 -15.81 -27.29 -0.03
CA LYS A 162 -16.91 -27.90 0.72
C LYS A 162 -17.88 -28.68 -0.17
N ILE A 163 -18.06 -28.26 -1.42
CA ILE A 163 -18.90 -28.92 -2.43
C ILE A 163 -18.21 -30.13 -3.07
N ASN A 164 -16.89 -30.05 -3.34
CA ASN A 164 -16.13 -31.12 -3.98
C ASN A 164 -15.58 -32.19 -3.03
N LYS A 165 -15.95 -32.17 -1.75
CA LYS A 165 -15.61 -33.26 -0.82
C LYS A 165 -16.54 -34.44 -1.16
N PRO A 166 -16.06 -35.55 -1.77
CA PRO A 166 -16.91 -36.71 -1.97
C PRO A 166 -17.35 -37.20 -0.59
N ALA A 167 -18.65 -37.42 -0.43
CA ALA A 167 -19.20 -38.06 0.74
C ALA A 167 -18.56 -39.45 0.86
N GLY A 168 -17.66 -39.59 1.84
CA GLY A 168 -17.26 -40.89 2.38
C GLY A 168 -18.19 -41.26 3.51
#